data_AF-A0A948UN11-F1
#
_entry.id   AF-A0A948UN11-F1
#
_cell.length_a   1.000
_cell.length_b   1.000
_cell.length_c   1.000
_cell.angle_alpha   90.00
_cell.angle_beta   90.00
_cell.angle_gamma   90.00
#
_symmetry.space_group_name_H-M   'P 1'
#
loop_
_entity.id
_entity.type
_entity.pdbx_description
1 polymer ?
#
loop_
_entity_poly.entity_id
_entity_poly.type
_entity_poly.pdbx_seq_one_letter_code
_entity_poly.pdbx_strand_id
1 'polypeptide(L)' 'MKFYFHEHAETEFDRTVEYYEDCRHGLGIEFAQEIYATIDRIIQYPEAWSPRRF' A
#
# COMPACT_ATOMS: atom_id res chain seq x y z
N MET A 1 16.31 -2.54 -3.08
CA MET A 1 15.54 -2.29 -4.32
C MET A 1 14.86 -0.94 -4.19
N LYS A 2 14.68 -0.17 -5.27
CA LYS A 2 13.88 1.06 -5.22
C LYS A 2 12.48 0.73 -5.74
N PHE A 3 11.44 1.21 -5.06
CA PHE A 3 10.06 1.17 -5.56
C PHE A 3 9.60 2.59 -5.87
N TYR A 4 8.59 2.68 -6.73
CA TYR A 4 7.94 3.93 -7.09
C TYR A 4 6.50 3.59 -7.45
N PHE A 5 5.57 4.44 -7.01
CA PHE A 5 4.18 4.31 -7.41
C PHE A 5 4.04 4.70 -8.89
N HIS A 6 3.15 3.99 -9.59
CA HIS A 6 2.60 4.51 -10.83
C HIS A 6 1.70 5.72 -10.49
N GLU A 7 1.67 6.75 -11.34
CA GLU A 7 0.90 7.99 -11.09
C GLU A 7 -0.56 7.75 -10.66
N HIS A 8 -1.24 6.83 -11.34
CA HIS A 8 -2.59 6.42 -10.99
C HIS A 8 -2.68 5.70 -9.64
N ALA A 9 -1.68 4.90 -9.27
CA ALA A 9 -1.65 4.20 -7.99
C ALA A 9 -1.37 5.16 -6.83
N GLU A 10 -0.52 6.17 -7.04
CA GLU A 10 -0.31 7.25 -6.06
C GLU A 10 -1.60 8.03 -5.83
N THR A 11 -2.30 8.41 -6.91
CA THR A 11 -3.60 9.10 -6.82
C THR A 11 -4.67 8.25 -6.10
N GLU A 12 -4.72 6.94 -6.39
CA GLU A 12 -5.64 6.01 -5.71
C GLU A 12 -5.30 5.86 -4.23
N PHE A 13 -4.01 5.75 -3.92
CA PHE A 13 -3.51 5.66 -2.55
C PHE A 13 -3.89 6.90 -1.73
N ASP A 14 -3.61 8.10 -2.23
CA ASP A 14 -3.92 9.37 -1.54
C ASP A 14 -5.42 9.49 -1.24
N ARG A 15 -6.28 9.22 -2.22
CA ARG A 15 -7.74 9.23 -2.04
C ARG A 15 -8.21 8.22 -1.00
N THR A 16 -7.56 7.06 -0.93
CA THR A 16 -7.91 6.01 0.02
C THR A 16 -7.49 6.38 1.43
N VAL A 17 -6.31 7.00 1.59
CA VAL A 17 -5.84 7.55 2.86
C VAL A 17 -6.82 8.61 3.38
N GLU A 18 -7.21 9.56 2.54
CA GLU A 18 -8.19 10.61 2.88
C GLU A 18 -9.52 9.99 3.31
N TYR A 19 -10.05 9.04 2.53
CA TYR A 19 -11.32 8.36 2.83
C TYR A 19 -11.29 7.68 4.21
N TYR A 20 -10.19 6.99 4.55
CA TYR A 20 -10.10 6.30 5.83
C TYR A 20 -9.88 7.26 7.01
N GLU A 21 -9.16 8.36 6.81
CA GLU A 21 -9.02 9.41 7.83
C GLU A 21 -10.36 10.06 8.15
N ASP A 22 -11.19 10.32 7.13
CA ASP A 22 -12.56 10.83 7.30
C ASP A 22 -13.47 9.84 8.05
N CYS A 23 -13.27 8.53 7.83
CA CYS A 23 -14.04 7.49 8.53
C CYS A 23 -13.72 7.44 10.04
N ARG A 24 -12.44 7.61 10.40
CA ARG A 24 -11.98 7.68 11.79
C ARG A 24 -10.62 8.36 11.83
N HIS A 25 -10.50 9.38 12.66
CA HIS A 25 -9.23 10.04 12.89
C HIS A 25 -8.10 9.03 13.20
N GLY A 26 -7.00 9.14 12.46
CA GLY A 26 -5.82 8.27 12.54
C GLY A 26 -5.89 7.00 11.68
N LEU A 27 -7.06 6.60 11.16
CA LEU A 27 -7.18 5.38 10.38
C LEU A 27 -6.52 5.51 8.99
N GLY A 28 -6.49 6.69 8.38
CA GLY A 28 -5.76 6.91 7.14
C GLY A 28 -4.25 6.71 7.30
N ILE A 29 -3.72 7.14 8.46
CA ILE A 29 -2.30 6.95 8.82
C ILE A 29 -2.00 5.46 9.05
N GLU A 30 -2.83 4.76 9.82
CA GLU A 30 -2.69 3.31 10.04
C GLU A 30 -2.70 2.54 8.70
N PHE A 31 -3.63 2.89 7.80
CA PHE A 31 -3.71 2.32 6.47
C PHE A 31 -2.43 2.56 5.65
N ALA A 32 -1.94 3.80 5.61
CA ALA A 32 -0.71 4.16 4.90
C ALA A 32 0.48 3.35 5.42
N GLN A 33 0.63 3.23 6.74
CA GLN A 33 1.71 2.46 7.36
C GLN A 33 1.69 0.99 6.94
N GLU A 34 0.52 0.35 6.93
CA GLU A 34 0.42 -1.05 6.50
C GLU A 34 0.73 -1.24 5.01
N ILE A 35 0.38 -0.29 4.15
CA ILE A 35 0.75 -0.34 2.73
C ILE A 35 2.27 -0.28 2.56
N TYR A 36 2.96 0.68 3.21
CA TYR A 36 4.42 0.77 3.15
C TYR A 36 5.10 -0.47 3.75
N ALA A 37 4.63 -0.96 4.90
CA ALA A 37 5.15 -2.18 5.52
C ALA A 37 4.95 -3.41 4.61
N THR A 38 3.86 -3.46 3.84
CA THR A 38 3.61 -4.52 2.87
C THR A 38 4.54 -4.42 1.67
N ILE A 39 4.77 -3.22 1.13
CA ILE A 39 5.75 -2.99 0.05
C ILE A 39 7.15 -3.44 0.50
N ASP A 40 7.57 -3.09 1.72
CA ASP A 40 8.85 -3.53 2.28
C ASP A 40 8.96 -5.06 2.36
N ARG A 41 7.88 -5.74 2.78
CA ARG A 41 7.83 -7.22 2.79
C ARG A 41 7.96 -7.80 1.39
N ILE A 42 7.28 -7.23 0.39
CA ILE A 42 7.36 -7.67 -1.01
C ILE A 42 8.79 -7.47 -1.56
N ILE A 43 9.43 -6.34 -1.24
CA ILE A 43 10.81 -6.08 -1.67
C ILE A 43 11.79 -7.06 -1.01
N GLN A 44 11.58 -7.40 0.26
CA GLN A 44 12.42 -8.37 0.98
C GLN A 44 12.22 -9.81 0.48
N TYR A 45 10.98 -10.15 0.10
CA TYR A 45 10.60 -11.50 -0.30
C TYR A 45 9.80 -11.50 -1.61
N PRO A 46 10.42 -11.17 -2.76
CA PRO A 46 9.72 -11.02 -4.04
C PRO A 46 9.01 -12.30 -4.51
N GLU A 47 9.53 -13.47 -4.13
CA GLU A 47 8.98 -14.79 -4.48
C GLU A 47 7.99 -15.33 -3.45
N ALA A 48 7.70 -14.60 -2.36
CA ALA A 48 6.76 -15.06 -1.34
C ALA A 48 5.29 -15.04 -1.82
N TRP A 49 5.01 -14.33 -2.90
CA TRP A 49 3.67 -14.31 -3.48
C TRP A 49 3.39 -15.63 -4.19
N SER A 50 2.31 -16.32 -3.82
CA SER A 50 1.88 -17.51 -4.55
C SER A 50 1.56 -17.11 -5.99
N PRO A 51 2.19 -17.72 -7.01
CA PRO A 51 1.85 -17.43 -8.39
C PRO A 51 0.37 -17.70 -8.56
N ARG A 52 -0.36 -16.74 -9.15
CA ARG A 52 -1.79 -16.92 -9.45
C ARG A 52 -1.92 -18.19 -10.28
N ARG A 53 -2.44 -19.26 -9.67
CA ARG A 53 -2.91 -20.44 -10.38
C ARG A 53 -4.28 -20.09 -10.91
N PHE A 54 -4.36 -19.80 -12.20
CA PHE A 54 -5.61 -19.79 -12.96
C PHE A 54 -5.90 -21.20 -13.44
#